data_AF-R5M9Z2-F1
#
_entry.id   AF-R5M9Z2-F1
#
_cell.length_a   1.000
_cell.length_b   1.000
_cell.length_c   1.000
_cell.angle_alpha   90.00
_cell.angle_beta   90.00
_cell.angle_gamma   90.00
#
_symmetry.space_group_name_H-M   'P 1'
#
loop_
_entity.id
_entity.type
_entity.pdbx_description
1 polymer ?
#
loop_
_entity_poly.entity_id
_entity_poly.type
_entity_poly.pdbx_seq_one_letter_code
_entity_poly.pdbx_strand_id
1 'polypeptide(L)'
;MKYPIGIQSFDQIIEDGYVYVDKTDLVYKLTQEGKTYFLSRPRRFGKSLLVSTLKNYFLGRKELFKGLAIDRLEKEWNVYPVFHVDFNGSDFTQEGVLEKRLNGYVSDWEKKYGIYSQNDDLDLGGRFIKVLEAAHNQAGQRAVVLIDEYDKPILDVLDLNQQLENRHRNVLKAFYSVFKGADEHLQFVLLTGVTKFSQVSVFSGFNQPKDISMDARYETLCGITQEELESYFAEPIAEMAQDYRCDTDEMKLRLKKQYDGYHFSDKMTDIYNPFSLLNAMDSKRIYDYWFRSGTPTYLIRLLSHFNENMNELTGKYYGMEEFVDYKADVEKPLPMIYQSGYLTIKDYNMRRNRFLLDFPNDEVKNGFLTMVATSYLKPKERLEGWIDDVIDAMEDGKADTLGTLFTSFLSSIPYTMRRKEDEKERERYFQYTFYLIMRLISVYTVYTEKVQSQGRVDCIVETPQYVYIFEFKLDGTADEALQQIEEKGYAREYASDKRQVFKIGASFSSETGTIGDWKIKE
;
A
#
# COMPACT_ATOMS: atom_id res chain seq x y z
N MET A 1 -3.75 -3.25 27.72
CA MET A 1 -3.73 -2.05 26.85
C MET A 1 -4.99 -2.03 25.97
N LYS A 2 -5.57 -0.87 25.63
CA LYS A 2 -6.68 -0.75 24.66
C LYS A 2 -6.16 -0.24 23.32
N TYR A 3 -6.50 -0.90 22.21
CA TYR A 3 -6.01 -0.54 20.87
C TYR A 3 -7.10 0.20 20.06
N PRO A 4 -6.80 1.33 19.41
CA PRO A 4 -7.80 2.14 18.69
C PRO A 4 -8.11 1.58 17.29
N ILE A 5 -8.42 0.29 17.19
CA ILE A 5 -8.68 -0.38 15.91
C ILE A 5 -10.02 0.10 15.34
N GLY A 6 -9.97 0.76 14.18
CA GLY A 6 -11.16 1.33 13.54
C GLY A 6 -11.63 2.66 14.14
N ILE A 7 -10.91 3.22 15.12
CA ILE A 7 -11.20 4.53 15.71
C ILE A 7 -10.31 5.57 15.04
N GLN A 8 -10.93 6.60 14.48
CA GLN A 8 -10.24 7.70 13.79
C GLN A 8 -10.38 9.04 14.53
N SER A 9 -11.22 9.10 15.56
CA SER A 9 -11.42 10.29 16.39
C SER A 9 -10.32 10.37 17.44
N PHE A 10 -9.49 11.42 17.35
CA PHE A 10 -8.44 11.68 18.32
C PHE A 10 -9.01 11.92 19.72
N ASP A 11 -10.09 12.69 19.83
CA ASP A 11 -10.79 12.94 21.08
C ASP A 11 -11.27 11.65 21.74
N GLN A 12 -11.90 10.74 20.98
CA GLN A 12 -12.31 9.45 21.51
C GLN A 12 -11.12 8.60 21.98
N ILE A 13 -10.01 8.56 21.23
CA ILE A 13 -8.82 7.80 21.61
C ILE A 13 -8.30 8.24 22.98
N ILE A 14 -8.21 9.56 23.20
CA ILE A 14 -7.70 10.12 24.45
C ILE A 14 -8.71 9.93 25.59
N GLU A 15 -9.98 10.27 25.38
CA GLU A 15 -11.02 10.25 26.42
C GLU A 15 -11.35 8.83 26.89
N ASP A 16 -11.40 7.84 25.99
CA ASP A 16 -11.71 6.45 26.32
C ASP A 16 -10.48 5.64 26.78
N GLY A 17 -9.30 6.27 26.83
CA GLY A 17 -8.04 5.68 27.30
C GLY A 17 -7.45 4.62 26.37
N TYR A 18 -7.55 4.82 25.06
CA TYR A 18 -6.84 4.02 24.06
C TYR A 18 -5.36 4.45 23.97
N VAL A 19 -4.49 3.53 23.54
CA VAL A 19 -3.11 3.87 23.25
C VAL A 19 -3.04 4.86 22.07
N TYR A 20 -2.29 5.94 22.25
CA TYR A 20 -1.99 6.93 21.21
C TYR A 20 -0.47 7.07 21.10
N VAL A 21 0.08 6.79 19.91
CA VAL A 21 1.49 7.02 19.62
C VAL A 21 1.64 8.50 19.26
N ASP A 22 2.33 9.24 20.14
CA ASP A 22 2.37 10.70 20.06
C ASP A 22 3.19 11.21 18.86
N LYS A 23 2.53 11.98 17.99
CA LYS A 23 3.12 12.67 16.82
C LYS A 23 2.92 14.19 16.89
N THR A 24 2.53 14.70 18.05
CA THR A 24 1.98 16.06 18.16
C THR A 24 3.04 17.16 18.05
N ASP A 25 4.31 16.83 18.20
CA ASP A 25 5.44 17.71 17.87
C ASP A 25 5.53 17.99 16.35
N LEU A 26 5.33 16.96 15.52
CA LEU A 26 5.27 17.10 14.06
C LEU A 26 4.02 17.84 13.63
N VAL A 27 2.88 17.62 14.30
CA VAL A 27 1.65 18.39 14.11
C VAL A 27 1.91 19.87 14.40
N TYR A 28 2.51 20.18 15.54
CA TYR A 28 2.86 21.55 15.90
C TYR A 28 3.74 22.19 14.81
N LYS A 29 4.85 21.52 14.45
CA LYS A 29 5.77 21.99 13.41
C LYS A 29 5.07 22.26 12.08
N LEU A 30 4.20 21.34 11.64
CA LEU A 30 3.42 21.47 10.41
C LEU A 30 2.58 22.75 10.40
N THR A 31 1.96 23.09 11.54
CA THR A 31 1.10 24.28 11.66
C THR A 31 1.85 25.61 11.75
N GLN A 32 3.15 25.58 12.07
CA GLN A 32 3.99 26.79 12.19
C GLN A 32 4.80 27.09 10.93
N GLU A 33 5.17 26.08 10.13
CA GLU A 33 6.07 26.26 8.97
C GLU A 33 5.39 26.70 7.68
N GLY A 34 4.07 26.56 7.58
CA GLY A 34 3.38 26.79 6.32
C GLY A 34 1.87 26.72 6.42
N LYS A 35 1.24 27.00 5.28
CA LYS A 35 -0.20 27.21 5.19
C LYS A 35 -0.94 26.05 4.53
N THR A 36 -0.39 25.56 3.42
CA THR A 36 -1.12 24.63 2.54
C THR A 36 -0.27 23.40 2.28
N TYR A 37 -0.77 22.24 2.69
CA TYR A 37 -0.07 20.96 2.62
C TYR A 37 -0.86 19.88 1.91
N PHE A 38 -0.13 19.00 1.24
CA PHE A 38 -0.63 17.74 0.71
C PHE A 38 0.17 16.58 1.33
N LEU A 39 -0.55 15.56 1.79
CA LEU A 39 0.05 14.34 2.33
C LEU A 39 -0.67 13.12 1.73
N SER A 40 0.04 12.34 0.92
CA SER A 40 -0.37 10.99 0.56
C SER A 40 0.31 9.95 1.45
N ARG A 41 -0.49 8.99 1.90
CA ARG A 41 -0.03 7.77 2.57
C ARG A 41 -0.92 6.61 2.16
N PRO A 42 -0.41 5.37 2.21
CA PRO A 42 -1.24 4.20 1.96
C PRO A 42 -2.49 4.15 2.86
N ARG A 43 -3.47 3.34 2.47
CA ARG A 43 -4.69 3.14 3.27
C ARG A 43 -4.31 2.68 4.69
N ARG A 44 -5.06 3.11 5.70
CA ARG A 44 -4.90 2.69 7.12
C ARG A 44 -3.57 3.07 7.79
N PHE A 45 -2.86 4.07 7.25
CA PHE A 45 -1.65 4.63 7.88
C PHE A 45 -1.91 5.70 8.96
N GLY A 46 -3.16 6.01 9.28
CA GLY A 46 -3.51 7.03 10.29
C GLY A 46 -3.77 8.44 9.74
N LYS A 47 -3.99 8.60 8.43
CA LYS A 47 -4.33 9.90 7.82
C LYS A 47 -5.56 10.57 8.46
N SER A 48 -6.66 9.84 8.61
CA SER A 48 -7.89 10.36 9.24
C SER A 48 -7.68 10.70 10.73
N LEU A 49 -6.83 9.94 11.43
CA LEU A 49 -6.43 10.25 12.80
C LEU A 49 -5.62 11.55 12.87
N LEU A 50 -4.68 11.75 11.94
CA LEU A 50 -3.94 13.02 11.81
C LEU A 50 -4.91 14.19 11.55
N VAL A 51 -5.87 14.03 10.64
CA VAL A 51 -6.91 15.05 10.37
C VAL A 51 -7.73 15.34 11.63
N SER A 52 -8.13 14.32 12.39
CA SER A 52 -8.84 14.50 13.66
C SER A 52 -7.98 15.18 14.73
N THR A 53 -6.69 14.86 14.79
CA THR A 53 -5.72 15.49 15.70
C THR A 53 -5.59 16.98 15.39
N LEU A 54 -5.37 17.34 14.11
CA LEU A 54 -5.33 18.73 13.65
C LEU A 54 -6.64 19.47 13.92
N LYS A 55 -7.78 18.82 13.68
CA LYS A 55 -9.10 19.40 13.97
C LYS A 55 -9.21 19.76 15.45
N ASN A 56 -8.89 18.84 16.37
CA ASN A 56 -8.98 19.09 17.80
C ASN A 56 -7.96 20.16 18.27
N TYR A 57 -6.76 20.18 17.67
CA TYR A 57 -5.76 21.22 17.92
C TYR A 57 -6.28 22.62 17.56
N PHE A 58 -6.78 22.81 16.33
CA PHE A 58 -7.30 24.10 15.87
C PHE A 58 -8.62 24.51 16.53
N LEU A 59 -9.37 23.57 17.12
CA LEU A 59 -10.51 23.88 17.97
C LEU A 59 -10.10 24.34 19.39
N GLY A 60 -8.80 24.39 19.70
CA GLY A 60 -8.29 24.84 20.99
C GLY A 60 -8.58 23.87 22.14
N ARG A 61 -8.83 22.58 21.87
CA ARG A 61 -9.15 21.54 22.85
C ARG A 61 -7.93 21.07 23.64
N LYS A 62 -7.30 21.99 24.37
CA LYS A 62 -6.04 21.81 25.11
C LYS A 62 -6.04 20.59 26.02
N GLU A 63 -7.18 20.31 26.66
CA GLU A 63 -7.36 19.21 27.58
C GLU A 63 -7.04 17.84 26.97
N LEU A 64 -7.27 17.65 25.67
CA LEU A 64 -6.99 16.41 24.95
C LEU A 64 -5.49 16.19 24.70
N PHE A 65 -4.68 17.23 24.79
CA PHE A 65 -3.25 17.16 24.48
C PHE A 65 -2.37 17.08 25.71
N LYS A 66 -2.94 17.09 26.92
CA LYS A 66 -2.17 17.05 28.17
C LYS A 66 -1.21 15.87 28.22
N GLY A 67 0.07 16.16 28.48
CA GLY A 67 1.11 15.14 28.56
C GLY A 67 1.68 14.69 27.21
N LEU A 68 1.10 15.12 26.09
CA LEU A 68 1.67 14.95 24.75
C LEU A 68 2.74 16.04 24.48
N ALA A 69 3.57 15.83 23.46
CA ALA A 69 4.67 16.72 23.11
C ALA A 69 4.20 18.16 22.88
N ILE A 70 3.06 18.35 22.19
CA ILE A 70 2.51 19.67 21.88
C ILE A 70 2.08 20.48 23.11
N ASP A 71 1.73 19.84 24.24
CA ASP A 71 1.37 20.53 25.49
C ASP A 71 2.51 21.43 25.99
N ARG A 72 3.75 21.03 25.71
CA ARG A 72 4.94 21.81 26.09
C ARG A 72 5.26 22.91 25.07
N LEU A 73 4.89 22.70 23.81
CA LEU A 73 5.22 23.56 22.67
C LEU A 73 4.20 24.71 22.51
N GLU A 74 2.90 24.39 22.48
CA GLU A 74 1.83 25.36 22.24
C GLU A 74 1.45 26.13 23.51
N LYS A 75 1.36 27.46 23.41
CA LYS A 75 1.12 28.39 24.53
C LYS A 75 -0.19 29.16 24.40
N GLU A 76 -0.59 29.52 23.18
CA GLU A 76 -1.72 30.41 22.91
C GLU A 76 -3.04 29.64 22.85
N TRP A 77 -3.05 28.44 22.25
CA TRP A 77 -4.26 27.60 22.10
C TRP A 77 -5.44 28.37 21.48
N ASN A 78 -5.17 29.14 20.42
CA ASN A 78 -6.19 29.90 19.70
C ASN A 78 -7.27 28.98 19.12
N VAL A 79 -8.51 29.47 19.09
CA VAL A 79 -9.67 28.75 18.54
C VAL A 79 -9.96 29.25 17.12
N TYR A 80 -9.89 28.35 16.15
CA TYR A 80 -10.09 28.67 14.74
C TYR A 80 -11.41 28.08 14.20
N PRO A 81 -12.05 28.73 13.21
CA PRO A 81 -13.13 28.10 12.47
C PRO A 81 -12.59 26.95 11.60
N VAL A 82 -12.97 25.71 11.94
CA VAL A 82 -12.53 24.50 11.22
C VAL A 82 -13.61 23.97 10.28
N PHE A 83 -13.23 23.72 9.04
CA PHE A 83 -14.01 23.13 7.96
C PHE A 83 -13.43 21.77 7.62
N HIS A 84 -14.20 20.70 7.83
CA HIS A 84 -13.77 19.33 7.55
C HIS A 84 -14.61 18.75 6.40
N VAL A 85 -13.93 18.34 5.34
CA VAL A 85 -14.51 17.63 4.20
C VAL A 85 -13.99 16.21 4.21
N ASP A 86 -14.88 15.25 4.37
CA ASP A 86 -14.58 13.83 4.20
C ASP A 86 -15.34 13.33 2.97
N PHE A 87 -14.69 12.58 2.08
CA PHE A 87 -15.36 11.95 0.93
C PHE A 87 -15.84 10.51 1.21
N ASN A 88 -15.57 9.93 2.37
CA ASN A 88 -16.02 8.58 2.70
C ASN A 88 -17.54 8.41 2.78
N GLY A 89 -18.02 7.19 2.50
CA GLY A 89 -19.43 6.82 2.67
C GLY A 89 -20.38 7.31 1.57
N SER A 90 -19.86 7.82 0.44
CA SER A 90 -20.63 8.04 -0.78
C SER A 90 -20.20 7.07 -1.87
N ASP A 91 -21.16 6.64 -2.69
CA ASP A 91 -20.91 5.95 -3.95
C ASP A 91 -20.80 6.99 -5.07
N PHE A 92 -19.57 7.32 -5.45
CA PHE A 92 -19.33 8.30 -6.52
C PHE A 92 -19.51 7.68 -7.91
N THR A 93 -19.81 6.39 -8.05
CA THR A 93 -20.13 5.82 -9.37
C THR A 93 -21.46 6.32 -9.93
N GLN A 94 -22.29 6.93 -9.09
CA GLN A 94 -23.57 7.52 -9.46
C GLN A 94 -23.44 9.01 -9.80
N GLU A 95 -23.99 9.40 -10.94
CA GLU A 95 -23.96 10.80 -11.41
C GLU A 95 -24.62 11.76 -10.40
N GLY A 96 -24.00 12.93 -10.20
CA GLY A 96 -24.52 13.99 -9.35
C GLY A 96 -24.28 13.81 -7.84
N VAL A 97 -23.80 12.65 -7.37
CA VAL A 97 -23.54 12.41 -5.94
C VAL A 97 -22.45 13.33 -5.39
N LEU A 98 -21.37 13.55 -6.15
CA LEU A 98 -20.29 14.45 -5.76
C LEU A 98 -20.80 15.88 -5.56
N GLU A 99 -21.53 16.42 -6.54
CA GLU A 99 -22.11 17.76 -6.47
C GLU A 99 -23.08 17.89 -5.30
N LYS A 100 -23.90 16.87 -5.06
CA LYS A 100 -24.86 16.85 -3.95
C LYS A 100 -24.15 16.85 -2.59
N ARG A 101 -23.06 16.08 -2.46
CA ARG A 101 -22.25 16.04 -1.24
C ARG A 101 -21.58 17.38 -0.95
N LEU A 102 -20.94 17.98 -1.95
CA LEU A 102 -20.30 19.29 -1.79
C LEU A 102 -21.31 20.40 -1.49
N ASN A 103 -22.47 20.39 -2.17
CA ASN A 103 -23.57 21.31 -1.85
C ASN A 103 -24.07 21.13 -0.42
N GLY A 104 -24.16 19.89 0.07
CA GLY A 104 -24.51 19.60 1.47
C GLY A 104 -23.57 20.30 2.45
N TYR A 105 -22.25 20.11 2.27
CA TYR A 105 -21.24 20.75 3.12
C TYR A 105 -21.38 22.28 3.15
N VAL A 106 -21.41 22.90 1.97
CA VAL A 106 -21.51 24.37 1.87
C VAL A 106 -22.83 24.87 2.46
N SER A 107 -23.95 24.20 2.20
CA SER A 107 -25.25 24.61 2.74
C SER A 107 -25.32 24.50 4.26
N ASP A 108 -24.68 23.49 4.86
CA ASP A 108 -24.65 23.35 6.32
C ASP A 108 -23.74 24.41 6.96
N TRP A 109 -22.65 24.79 6.29
CA TRP A 109 -21.82 25.90 6.76
C TRP A 109 -22.48 27.27 6.56
N GLU A 110 -23.22 27.49 5.47
CA GLU A 110 -24.04 28.68 5.29
C GLU A 110 -25.02 28.85 6.46
N LYS A 111 -25.74 27.79 6.84
CA LYS A 111 -26.61 27.81 8.03
C LYS A 111 -25.82 28.13 9.30
N LYS A 112 -24.67 27.47 9.50
CA LYS A 112 -23.82 27.65 10.69
C LYS A 112 -23.39 29.11 10.88
N TYR A 113 -23.03 29.80 9.80
CA TYR A 113 -22.56 31.19 9.84
C TYR A 113 -23.65 32.21 9.49
N GLY A 114 -24.92 31.78 9.40
CA GLY A 114 -26.07 32.66 9.23
C GLY A 114 -26.20 33.30 7.84
N ILE A 115 -25.71 32.62 6.80
CA ILE A 115 -25.82 33.05 5.40
C ILE A 115 -27.14 32.53 4.85
N TYR A 116 -28.16 33.39 4.81
CA TYR A 116 -29.48 33.08 4.29
C TYR A 116 -29.77 33.96 3.07
N SER A 117 -29.69 33.37 1.87
CA SER A 117 -30.38 33.87 0.66
C SER A 117 -29.87 35.15 -0.04
N GLN A 118 -28.57 35.47 0.00
CA GLN A 118 -27.98 36.49 -0.92
C GLN A 118 -27.07 35.91 -2.01
N ASN A 119 -26.98 34.59 -2.13
CA ASN A 119 -26.00 33.89 -2.99
C ASN A 119 -26.65 32.98 -4.05
N ASP A 120 -27.94 33.13 -4.37
CA ASP A 120 -28.61 32.27 -5.35
C ASP A 120 -28.00 32.39 -6.77
N ASP A 121 -27.31 33.51 -7.05
CA ASP A 121 -26.56 33.75 -8.29
C ASP A 121 -25.11 33.23 -8.26
N LEU A 122 -24.60 32.81 -7.10
CA LEU A 122 -23.24 32.29 -6.97
C LEU A 122 -23.19 30.79 -7.23
N ASP A 123 -22.14 30.37 -7.93
CA ASP A 123 -21.81 28.95 -7.98
C ASP A 123 -21.36 28.42 -6.60
N LEU A 124 -21.20 27.10 -6.50
CA LEU A 124 -20.76 26.43 -5.27
C LEU A 124 -19.45 27.04 -4.71
N GLY A 125 -18.54 27.44 -5.59
CA GLY A 125 -17.27 28.03 -5.20
C GLY A 125 -17.44 29.41 -4.57
N GLY A 126 -18.21 30.29 -5.20
CA GLY A 126 -18.53 31.61 -4.67
C GLY A 126 -19.25 31.54 -3.33
N ARG A 127 -20.20 30.62 -3.18
CA ARG A 127 -20.88 30.34 -1.89
C ARG A 127 -19.87 29.95 -0.81
N PHE A 128 -18.92 29.08 -1.13
CA PHE A 128 -17.91 28.65 -0.16
C PHE A 128 -16.93 29.77 0.22
N ILE A 129 -16.54 30.65 -0.71
CA ILE A 129 -15.74 31.85 -0.39
C ILE A 129 -16.47 32.71 0.65
N LYS A 130 -17.78 32.97 0.45
CA LYS A 130 -18.59 33.76 1.37
C LYS A 130 -18.71 33.13 2.76
N VAL A 131 -18.80 31.81 2.82
CA VAL A 131 -18.74 31.06 4.09
C VAL A 131 -17.41 31.28 4.81
N LEU A 132 -16.27 31.20 4.11
CA LEU A 132 -14.94 31.40 4.70
C LEU A 132 -14.76 32.84 5.17
N GLU A 133 -15.22 33.82 4.39
CA GLU A 133 -15.22 35.24 4.75
C GLU A 133 -16.06 35.51 6.01
N ALA A 134 -17.29 34.99 6.05
CA ALA A 134 -18.18 35.14 7.21
C ALA A 134 -17.59 34.50 8.47
N ALA A 135 -17.01 33.30 8.34
CA ALA A 135 -16.36 32.61 9.45
C ALA A 135 -15.16 33.40 10.00
N HIS A 136 -14.32 33.95 9.11
CA HIS A 136 -13.20 34.80 9.50
C HIS A 136 -13.69 36.05 10.25
N ASN A 137 -14.69 36.75 9.72
CA ASN A 137 -15.24 37.96 10.32
C ASN A 137 -15.90 37.72 11.68
N GLN A 138 -16.60 36.59 11.85
CA GLN A 138 -17.30 36.25 13.10
C GLN A 138 -16.36 35.71 14.19
N ALA A 139 -15.37 34.88 13.82
CA ALA A 139 -14.44 34.28 14.77
C ALA A 139 -13.25 35.17 15.11
N GLY A 140 -12.94 36.17 14.27
CA GLY A 140 -11.71 36.97 14.38
C GLY A 140 -10.42 36.21 14.06
N GLN A 141 -10.55 34.96 13.62
CA GLN A 141 -9.46 34.06 13.25
C GLN A 141 -9.72 33.48 11.86
N ARG A 142 -8.65 33.31 11.08
CA ARG A 142 -8.74 32.74 9.74
C ARG A 142 -9.16 31.26 9.77
N ALA A 143 -9.78 30.79 8.70
CA ALA A 143 -10.34 29.45 8.58
C ALA A 143 -9.29 28.36 8.36
N VAL A 144 -9.53 27.20 8.97
CA VAL A 144 -8.76 25.98 8.76
C VAL A 144 -9.60 25.02 7.93
N VAL A 145 -9.04 24.49 6.85
CA VAL A 145 -9.72 23.54 5.95
C VAL A 145 -8.97 22.22 5.94
N LEU A 146 -9.65 21.14 6.32
CA LEU A 146 -9.10 19.79 6.35
C LEU A 146 -9.91 18.91 5.40
N ILE A 147 -9.22 18.29 4.44
CA ILE A 147 -9.84 17.45 3.42
C ILE A 147 -9.25 16.04 3.50
N ASP A 148 -10.09 15.07 3.84
CA ASP A 148 -9.76 13.65 3.91
C ASP A 148 -10.31 12.88 2.70
N GLU A 149 -9.57 11.86 2.26
CA GLU A 149 -9.87 11.03 1.09
C GLU A 149 -10.19 11.85 -0.18
N TYR A 150 -9.41 12.91 -0.43
CA TYR A 150 -9.66 13.89 -1.50
C TYR A 150 -9.77 13.30 -2.92
N ASP A 151 -9.13 12.15 -3.14
CA ASP A 151 -8.99 11.44 -4.40
C ASP A 151 -10.06 10.37 -4.61
N LYS A 152 -10.81 9.99 -3.57
CA LYS A 152 -11.85 8.96 -3.63
C LYS A 152 -12.88 9.16 -4.75
N PRO A 153 -13.44 10.38 -4.99
CA PRO A 153 -14.40 10.55 -6.08
C PRO A 153 -13.81 10.22 -7.47
N ILE A 154 -12.51 10.44 -7.67
CA ILE A 154 -11.84 10.11 -8.94
C ILE A 154 -11.52 8.61 -8.98
N LEU A 155 -11.01 8.04 -7.89
CA LEU A 155 -10.63 6.62 -7.82
C LEU A 155 -11.82 5.67 -8.01
N ASP A 156 -13.01 6.02 -7.50
CA ASP A 156 -14.20 5.18 -7.62
C ASP A 156 -14.61 4.95 -9.09
N VAL A 157 -14.47 5.99 -9.93
CA VAL A 157 -14.89 5.99 -11.35
C VAL A 157 -13.76 5.72 -12.33
N LEU A 158 -12.52 5.65 -11.84
CA LEU A 158 -11.32 5.37 -12.63
C LEU A 158 -11.48 4.03 -13.37
N ASP A 159 -11.23 4.06 -14.68
CA ASP A 159 -11.32 2.91 -15.57
C ASP A 159 -12.74 2.30 -15.68
N LEU A 160 -13.78 3.04 -15.25
CA LEU A 160 -15.19 2.63 -15.37
C LEU A 160 -15.99 3.55 -16.29
N ASN A 161 -15.89 4.86 -16.08
CA ASN A 161 -16.65 5.85 -16.83
C ASN A 161 -15.82 7.13 -17.02
N GLN A 162 -15.24 7.27 -18.21
CA GLN A 162 -14.39 8.42 -18.56
C GLN A 162 -15.15 9.76 -18.53
N GLN A 163 -16.44 9.77 -18.86
CA GLN A 163 -17.24 10.99 -18.79
C GLN A 163 -17.44 11.44 -17.35
N LEU A 164 -17.76 10.50 -16.45
CA LEU A 164 -17.95 10.78 -15.03
C LEU A 164 -16.62 11.13 -14.35
N GLU A 165 -15.52 10.47 -14.72
CA GLU A 165 -14.17 10.85 -14.25
C GLU A 165 -13.85 12.31 -14.60
N ASN A 166 -14.04 12.70 -15.86
CA ASN A 166 -13.82 14.08 -16.31
C ASN A 166 -14.75 15.07 -15.60
N ARG A 167 -16.01 14.67 -15.36
CA ARG A 167 -16.97 15.48 -14.60
C ARG A 167 -16.49 15.71 -13.16
N HIS A 168 -16.10 14.65 -12.44
CA HIS A 168 -15.59 14.76 -11.07
C HIS A 168 -14.34 15.63 -10.98
N ARG A 169 -13.41 15.43 -11.91
CA ARG A 169 -12.16 16.21 -12.02
C ARG A 169 -12.46 17.70 -12.17
N ASN A 170 -13.45 18.07 -13.00
CA ASN A 170 -13.88 19.46 -13.17
C ASN A 170 -14.59 20.03 -11.94
N VAL A 171 -15.48 19.26 -11.32
CA VAL A 171 -16.20 19.67 -10.09
C VAL A 171 -15.22 19.91 -8.93
N LEU A 172 -14.29 18.97 -8.70
CA LEU A 172 -13.26 19.12 -7.67
C LEU A 172 -12.33 20.30 -7.98
N LYS A 173 -11.95 20.49 -9.24
CA LYS A 173 -11.10 21.62 -9.64
C LYS A 173 -11.77 22.97 -9.33
N ALA A 174 -13.07 23.09 -9.60
CA ALA A 174 -13.84 24.28 -9.25
C ALA A 174 -13.99 24.44 -7.72
N PHE A 175 -14.14 23.34 -6.98
CA PHE A 175 -14.25 23.39 -5.52
C PHE A 175 -12.95 23.84 -4.84
N TYR A 176 -11.79 23.33 -5.28
CA TYR A 176 -10.51 23.68 -4.65
C TYR A 176 -9.90 24.99 -5.15
N SER A 177 -10.30 25.53 -6.31
CA SER A 177 -9.87 26.86 -6.75
C SER A 177 -10.33 27.98 -5.81
N VAL A 178 -11.40 27.72 -5.03
CA VAL A 178 -11.91 28.60 -3.96
C VAL A 178 -10.81 29.07 -3.03
N PHE A 179 -9.87 28.20 -2.67
CA PHE A 179 -8.83 28.53 -1.71
C PHE A 179 -7.85 29.60 -2.21
N LYS A 180 -7.71 29.76 -3.53
CA LYS A 180 -6.95 30.86 -4.11
C LYS A 180 -7.68 32.20 -3.93
N GLY A 181 -9.01 32.20 -4.13
CA GLY A 181 -9.85 33.39 -3.95
C GLY A 181 -10.06 33.77 -2.48
N ALA A 182 -10.04 32.79 -1.58
CA ALA A 182 -10.21 32.99 -0.14
C ALA A 182 -8.88 33.02 0.64
N ASP A 183 -7.73 33.23 -0.02
CA ASP A 183 -6.41 33.10 0.60
C ASP A 183 -6.29 33.97 1.88
N GLU A 184 -6.80 35.20 1.87
CA GLU A 184 -6.76 36.10 3.02
C GLU A 184 -7.58 35.62 4.23
N HIS A 185 -8.54 34.73 4.00
CA HIS A 185 -9.40 34.12 5.02
C HIS A 185 -8.91 32.75 5.47
N LEU A 186 -7.80 32.23 4.94
CA LEU A 186 -7.29 30.89 5.27
C LEU A 186 -6.08 30.96 6.21
N GLN A 187 -6.12 30.15 7.27
CA GLN A 187 -5.02 29.92 8.21
C GLN A 187 -4.20 28.70 7.79
N PHE A 188 -4.89 27.60 7.51
CA PHE A 188 -4.25 26.31 7.26
C PHE A 188 -5.15 25.44 6.36
N VAL A 189 -4.54 24.73 5.42
CA VAL A 189 -5.22 23.79 4.53
C VAL A 189 -4.41 22.49 4.46
N LEU A 190 -5.04 21.36 4.79
CA LEU A 190 -4.46 20.04 4.58
C LEU A 190 -5.36 19.23 3.65
N LEU A 191 -4.76 18.64 2.62
CA LEU A 191 -5.38 17.63 1.78
C LEU A 191 -4.66 16.31 1.97
N THR A 192 -5.42 15.24 2.23
CA THR A 192 -4.86 13.90 2.37
C THR A 192 -5.68 12.86 1.63
N GLY A 193 -5.00 11.79 1.20
CA GLY A 193 -5.56 10.72 0.38
C GLY A 193 -4.53 9.63 0.12
N VAL A 194 -4.81 8.76 -0.83
CA VAL A 194 -3.92 7.65 -1.18
C VAL A 194 -2.97 8.04 -2.31
N THR A 195 -3.47 8.72 -3.33
CA THR A 195 -2.78 8.99 -4.59
C THR A 195 -2.55 10.47 -4.81
N LYS A 196 -1.47 10.82 -5.54
CA LYS A 196 -1.10 12.18 -5.97
C LYS A 196 -1.63 12.50 -7.37
N PHE A 197 -2.01 11.51 -8.17
CA PHE A 197 -2.48 11.71 -9.56
C PHE A 197 -3.65 12.71 -9.68
N SER A 198 -4.55 12.70 -8.69
CA SER A 198 -5.66 13.65 -8.61
C SER A 198 -5.16 15.09 -8.48
N GLN A 199 -4.00 15.35 -7.89
CA GLN A 199 -3.46 16.70 -7.66
C GLN A 199 -3.10 17.45 -8.96
N VAL A 200 -2.33 16.85 -9.88
CA VAL A 200 -1.87 17.53 -11.13
C VAL A 200 -3.09 17.96 -11.97
N SER A 201 -4.10 17.09 -11.91
CA SER A 201 -5.45 17.28 -12.39
C SER A 201 -6.22 18.50 -11.90
N VAL A 202 -6.38 18.49 -10.58
CA VAL A 202 -7.46 19.14 -9.88
C VAL A 202 -6.98 20.46 -9.27
N PHE A 203 -5.69 20.58 -8.98
CA PHE A 203 -5.12 21.76 -8.31
C PHE A 203 -4.55 22.79 -9.30
N SER A 204 -4.76 22.65 -10.61
CA SER A 204 -4.27 23.63 -11.59
C SER A 204 -4.91 25.02 -11.43
N GLY A 205 -6.00 25.15 -10.65
CA GLY A 205 -6.64 26.42 -10.27
C GLY A 205 -6.34 26.90 -8.85
N PHE A 206 -5.53 26.14 -8.11
CA PHE A 206 -5.18 26.35 -6.70
C PHE A 206 -3.67 26.69 -6.60
N ASN A 207 -3.26 27.45 -5.58
CA ASN A 207 -1.83 27.56 -5.27
C ASN A 207 -1.33 26.15 -4.92
N GLN A 208 -0.31 25.65 -5.62
CA GLN A 208 0.12 24.27 -5.51
C GLN A 208 0.45 23.94 -4.03
N PRO A 209 -0.27 22.99 -3.40
CA PRO A 209 -0.02 22.66 -2.00
C PRO A 209 1.38 22.07 -1.88
N LYS A 210 2.07 22.37 -0.77
CA LYS A 210 3.37 21.77 -0.50
C LYS A 210 3.20 20.28 -0.25
N ASP A 211 3.67 19.47 -1.17
CA ASP A 211 3.68 18.02 -1.04
C ASP A 211 4.74 17.60 -0.02
N ILE A 212 4.29 17.10 1.12
CA ILE A 212 5.15 16.60 2.21
C ILE A 212 5.24 15.07 2.23
N SER A 213 4.69 14.40 1.21
CA SER A 213 4.60 12.94 1.19
C SER A 213 5.97 12.27 1.19
N MET A 214 6.96 12.87 0.51
CA MET A 214 8.35 12.42 0.50
C MET A 214 9.31 13.34 1.28
N ASP A 215 8.79 14.30 2.05
CA ASP A 215 9.63 15.20 2.85
C ASP A 215 10.15 14.47 4.09
N ALA A 216 11.47 14.29 4.18
CA ALA A 216 12.14 13.59 5.28
C ALA A 216 11.80 14.16 6.67
N ARG A 217 11.36 15.42 6.77
CA ARG A 217 10.95 16.03 8.05
C ARG A 217 9.61 15.51 8.58
N TYR A 218 8.78 14.95 7.70
CA TYR A 218 7.42 14.49 7.98
C TYR A 218 7.21 13.02 7.63
N GLU A 219 8.30 12.26 7.36
CA GLU A 219 8.19 10.87 6.94
C GLU A 219 7.47 10.01 7.99
N THR A 220 7.72 10.26 9.27
CA THR A 220 7.16 9.55 10.44
C THR A 220 5.83 10.15 10.95
N LEU A 221 5.26 11.16 10.27
CA LEU A 221 4.01 11.81 10.68
C LEU A 221 2.83 10.84 10.75
N CYS A 222 2.87 9.78 9.94
CA CYS A 222 1.91 8.68 9.92
C CYS A 222 2.67 7.34 9.98
N GLY A 223 2.10 6.35 10.66
CA GLY A 223 2.76 5.08 10.95
C GLY A 223 3.53 5.09 12.28
N ILE A 224 4.16 3.96 12.59
CA ILE A 224 4.87 3.73 13.86
C ILE A 224 6.33 3.43 13.55
N THR A 225 7.26 4.11 14.20
CA THR A 225 8.70 3.84 14.03
C THR A 225 9.16 2.66 14.89
N GLN A 226 10.38 2.15 14.66
CA GLN A 226 10.99 1.15 15.53
C GLN A 226 11.06 1.60 16.99
N GLU A 227 11.46 2.85 17.23
CA GLU A 227 11.59 3.41 18.59
C GLU A 227 10.22 3.52 19.28
N GLU A 228 9.18 3.91 18.53
CA GLU A 228 7.81 3.98 19.04
C GLU A 228 7.23 2.59 19.30
N LEU A 229 7.53 1.61 18.45
CA LEU A 229 7.16 0.22 18.68
C LEU A 229 7.73 -0.28 20.01
N GLU A 230 9.02 -0.05 20.23
CA GLU A 230 9.72 -0.52 21.42
C GLU A 230 9.32 0.23 22.69
N SER A 231 8.97 1.51 22.60
CA SER A 231 8.56 2.31 23.76
C SER A 231 7.10 2.11 24.15
N TYR A 232 6.18 2.16 23.19
CA TYR A 232 4.73 2.08 23.46
C TYR A 232 4.23 0.64 23.59
N PHE A 233 4.89 -0.34 22.98
CA PHE A 233 4.38 -1.71 22.88
C PHE A 233 5.31 -2.79 23.47
N ALA A 234 6.29 -2.43 24.30
CA ALA A 234 7.20 -3.40 24.94
C ALA A 234 6.48 -4.55 25.66
N GLU A 235 5.47 -4.22 26.48
CA GLU A 235 4.70 -5.21 27.25
C GLU A 235 3.85 -6.12 26.33
N PRO A 236 3.03 -5.59 25.39
CA PRO A 236 2.35 -6.42 24.39
C PRO A 236 3.27 -7.35 23.59
N ILE A 237 4.46 -6.88 23.17
CA ILE A 237 5.44 -7.71 22.45
C ILE A 237 5.92 -8.86 23.34
N ALA A 238 6.20 -8.60 24.62
CA ALA A 238 6.61 -9.62 25.57
C ALA A 238 5.50 -10.67 25.80
N GLU A 239 4.24 -10.24 25.89
CA GLU A 239 3.10 -11.17 25.96
C GLU A 239 2.97 -12.03 24.70
N MET A 240 3.12 -11.45 23.51
CA MET A 240 3.11 -12.21 22.26
C MET A 240 4.27 -13.21 22.19
N ALA A 241 5.47 -12.84 22.66
CA ALA A 241 6.62 -13.73 22.68
C ALA A 241 6.35 -14.99 23.53
N GLN A 242 5.66 -14.84 24.66
CA GLN A 242 5.24 -15.97 25.50
C GLN A 242 4.26 -16.90 24.76
N ASP A 243 3.25 -16.34 24.07
CA ASP A 243 2.29 -17.10 23.26
C ASP A 243 2.98 -17.89 22.14
N TYR A 244 3.96 -17.27 21.48
CA TYR A 244 4.74 -17.86 20.39
C TYR A 244 5.89 -18.75 20.87
N ARG A 245 6.13 -18.83 22.18
CA ARG A 245 7.23 -19.60 22.80
C ARG A 245 8.61 -19.22 22.26
N CYS A 246 8.81 -17.93 22.00
CA CYS A 246 10.08 -17.35 21.59
C CYS A 246 10.53 -16.26 22.56
N ASP A 247 11.74 -15.75 22.39
CA ASP A 247 12.18 -14.56 23.13
C ASP A 247 11.61 -13.27 22.50
N THR A 248 11.73 -12.18 23.25
CA THR A 248 11.20 -10.87 22.83
C THR A 248 11.86 -10.33 21.57
N ASP A 249 13.15 -10.61 21.35
CA ASP A 249 13.87 -10.10 20.19
C ASP A 249 13.51 -10.88 18.92
N GLU A 250 13.27 -12.19 19.03
CA GLU A 250 12.69 -13.01 17.97
C GLU A 250 11.28 -12.52 17.61
N MET A 251 10.44 -12.18 18.61
CA MET A 251 9.11 -11.62 18.36
C MET A 251 9.20 -10.27 17.63
N LYS A 252 10.11 -9.37 18.04
CA LYS A 252 10.36 -8.12 17.32
C LYS A 252 10.76 -8.38 15.86
N LEU A 253 11.64 -9.35 15.61
CA LEU A 253 12.05 -9.69 14.25
C LEU A 253 10.87 -10.20 13.40
N ARG A 254 10.00 -11.04 13.98
CA ARG A 254 8.78 -11.52 13.32
C ARG A 254 7.81 -10.37 12.99
N LEU A 255 7.61 -9.44 13.92
CA LEU A 255 6.80 -8.24 13.68
C LEU A 255 7.41 -7.33 12.61
N LYS A 256 8.73 -7.13 12.64
CA LYS A 256 9.47 -6.37 11.64
C LYS A 256 9.28 -7.00 10.25
N LYS A 257 9.52 -8.30 10.13
CA LYS A 257 9.36 -9.03 8.86
C LYS A 257 7.94 -8.91 8.29
N GLN A 258 6.92 -8.94 9.14
CA GLN A 258 5.52 -8.89 8.69
C GLN A 258 4.98 -7.47 8.44
N TYR A 259 5.34 -6.47 9.27
CA TYR A 259 4.61 -5.20 9.32
C TYR A 259 5.46 -3.94 9.09
N ASP A 260 6.79 -4.06 9.14
CA ASP A 260 7.74 -2.96 8.88
C ASP A 260 8.01 -2.78 7.37
N GLY A 261 8.88 -1.85 7.04
CA GLY A 261 9.61 -1.85 5.77
C GLY A 261 9.09 -0.84 4.78
N TYR A 262 8.20 0.07 5.21
CA TYR A 262 7.81 1.25 4.45
C TYR A 262 8.80 2.38 4.67
N HIS A 263 9.27 2.96 3.57
CA HIS A 263 10.12 4.14 3.53
C HIS A 263 9.48 5.17 2.60
N PHE A 264 9.33 6.40 3.09
CA PHE A 264 8.66 7.48 2.33
C PHE A 264 9.63 8.54 1.81
N SER A 265 10.89 8.54 2.26
CA SER A 265 11.90 9.53 1.84
C SER A 265 13.26 8.89 1.66
N ASP A 266 14.21 9.66 1.15
CA ASP A 266 15.63 9.30 1.04
C ASP A 266 16.33 9.12 2.39
N LYS A 267 15.72 9.57 3.50
CA LYS A 267 16.19 9.30 4.87
C LYS A 267 15.94 7.86 5.32
N MET A 268 15.00 7.16 4.67
CA MET A 268 14.72 5.74 4.89
C MET A 268 14.51 5.36 6.37
N THR A 269 13.71 6.12 7.11
CA THR A 269 13.28 5.69 8.44
C THR A 269 12.29 4.52 8.34
N ASP A 270 12.56 3.44 9.07
CA ASP A 270 11.69 2.26 9.17
C ASP A 270 10.32 2.61 9.77
N ILE A 271 9.26 2.35 9.02
CA ILE A 271 7.88 2.64 9.43
C ILE A 271 7.01 1.39 9.28
N TYR A 272 6.35 1.06 10.38
CA TYR A 272 5.37 0.00 10.51
C TYR A 272 3.97 0.47 10.12
N ASN A 273 3.20 -0.44 9.51
CA ASN A 273 1.77 -0.24 9.29
C ASN A 273 1.02 -0.26 10.64
N PRO A 274 0.39 0.85 11.05
CA PRO A 274 -0.22 0.93 12.37
C PRO A 274 -1.45 0.04 12.48
N PHE A 275 -2.22 -0.14 11.40
CA PHE A 275 -3.40 -1.00 11.44
C PHE A 275 -3.03 -2.46 11.66
N SER A 276 -2.08 -3.00 10.89
CA SER A 276 -1.66 -4.39 11.05
C SER A 276 -1.03 -4.64 12.42
N LEU A 277 -0.16 -3.74 12.86
CA LEU A 277 0.50 -3.86 14.16
C LEU A 277 -0.52 -3.85 15.31
N LEU A 278 -1.45 -2.89 15.33
CA LEU A 278 -2.46 -2.80 16.40
C LEU A 278 -3.36 -4.03 16.44
N ASN A 279 -3.78 -4.58 15.29
CA ASN A 279 -4.56 -5.83 15.26
C ASN A 279 -3.74 -7.03 15.72
N ALA A 280 -2.46 -7.09 15.37
CA ALA A 280 -1.58 -8.16 15.80
C ALA A 280 -1.41 -8.16 17.33
N MET A 281 -1.27 -6.98 17.93
CA MET A 281 -1.17 -6.82 19.38
C MET A 281 -2.49 -7.14 20.10
N ASP A 282 -3.64 -6.74 19.54
CA ASP A 282 -4.96 -7.01 20.11
C ASP A 282 -5.30 -8.50 20.11
N SER A 283 -5.09 -9.16 18.95
CA SER A 283 -5.39 -10.59 18.79
C SER A 283 -4.26 -11.51 19.20
N LYS A 284 -3.08 -10.97 19.52
CA LYS A 284 -1.83 -11.70 19.80
C LYS A 284 -1.42 -12.66 18.69
N ARG A 285 -1.71 -12.32 17.43
CA ARG A 285 -1.41 -13.17 16.26
C ARG A 285 -0.82 -12.35 15.14
N ILE A 286 0.05 -12.99 14.36
CA ILE A 286 0.60 -12.43 13.13
C ILE A 286 -0.25 -12.94 11.97
N TYR A 287 -1.02 -12.03 11.36
CA TYR A 287 -1.80 -12.26 10.15
C TYR A 287 -1.70 -11.08 9.17
N ASP A 288 -2.26 -11.27 7.97
CA ASP A 288 -2.33 -10.26 6.90
C ASP A 288 -3.52 -9.30 7.09
N TYR A 289 -3.54 -8.58 8.21
CA TYR A 289 -4.63 -7.67 8.59
C TYR A 289 -4.92 -6.57 7.58
N TRP A 290 -3.91 -5.82 7.12
CA TRP A 290 -4.05 -4.75 6.14
C TRP A 290 -4.57 -5.28 4.81
N PHE A 291 -4.05 -6.41 4.33
CA PHE A 291 -4.51 -7.00 3.07
C PHE A 291 -5.95 -7.53 3.15
N ARG A 292 -6.28 -8.31 4.20
CA ARG A 292 -7.65 -8.83 4.44
C ARG A 292 -8.71 -7.75 4.56
N SER A 293 -8.27 -6.54 4.89
CA SER A 293 -9.14 -5.39 5.07
C SER A 293 -9.70 -4.77 3.78
N GLY A 294 -9.30 -5.35 2.65
CA GLY A 294 -9.82 -5.10 1.31
C GLY A 294 -8.83 -4.32 0.45
N THR A 295 -8.45 -4.94 -0.66
CA THR A 295 -7.78 -4.27 -1.78
C THR A 295 -8.76 -3.31 -2.46
N PRO A 296 -8.35 -2.07 -2.76
CA PRO A 296 -9.17 -1.17 -3.56
C PRO A 296 -9.53 -1.78 -4.93
N THR A 297 -10.82 -1.76 -5.27
CA THR A 297 -11.32 -2.34 -6.52
C THR A 297 -10.70 -1.70 -7.76
N TYR A 298 -10.38 -0.40 -7.71
CA TYR A 298 -9.69 0.29 -8.80
C TYR A 298 -8.32 -0.31 -9.11
N LEU A 299 -7.57 -0.77 -8.10
CA LEU A 299 -6.26 -1.35 -8.31
C LEU A 299 -6.37 -2.73 -8.98
N ILE A 300 -7.35 -3.53 -8.57
CA ILE A 300 -7.64 -4.83 -9.20
C ILE A 300 -7.98 -4.61 -10.69
N ARG A 301 -8.79 -3.60 -11.01
CA ARG A 301 -9.13 -3.23 -12.40
C ARG A 301 -7.88 -2.88 -13.19
N LEU A 302 -7.07 -1.94 -12.71
CA LEU A 302 -5.83 -1.52 -13.36
C LEU A 302 -4.87 -2.69 -13.61
N LEU A 303 -4.67 -3.55 -12.59
CA LEU A 303 -3.79 -4.71 -12.71
C LEU A 303 -4.34 -5.78 -13.66
N SER A 304 -5.67 -5.88 -13.83
CA SER A 304 -6.26 -6.82 -14.79
C SER A 304 -5.98 -6.45 -16.25
N HIS A 305 -5.69 -5.17 -16.51
CA HIS A 305 -5.34 -4.65 -17.82
C HIS A 305 -3.82 -4.51 -18.03
N PHE A 306 -3.03 -4.67 -16.97
CA PHE A 306 -1.59 -4.54 -17.05
C PHE A 306 -0.98 -5.76 -17.75
N ASN A 307 -0.44 -5.53 -18.94
CA ASN A 307 0.12 -6.56 -19.81
C ASN A 307 1.60 -6.89 -19.54
N GLU A 308 2.27 -6.12 -18.68
CA GLU A 308 3.68 -6.37 -18.34
C GLU A 308 3.79 -7.32 -17.13
N ASN A 309 4.88 -8.09 -17.12
CA ASN A 309 5.16 -9.04 -16.05
C ASN A 309 5.60 -8.30 -14.79
N MET A 310 5.06 -8.65 -13.61
CA MET A 310 5.44 -8.07 -12.31
C MET A 310 6.95 -8.03 -12.02
N ASN A 311 7.74 -8.97 -12.57
CA ASN A 311 9.21 -8.98 -12.50
C ASN A 311 9.81 -7.68 -13.05
N GLU A 312 9.06 -6.94 -13.86
CA GLU A 312 9.51 -5.71 -14.48
C GLU A 312 9.34 -4.49 -13.57
N LEU A 313 8.57 -4.60 -12.48
CA LEU A 313 8.24 -3.50 -11.56
C LEU A 313 8.98 -3.52 -10.21
N THR A 314 9.46 -4.69 -9.77
CA THR A 314 10.12 -4.85 -8.46
C THR A 314 11.63 -5.01 -8.59
N GLY A 315 12.40 -4.59 -7.58
CA GLY A 315 13.85 -4.81 -7.54
C GLY A 315 14.63 -3.98 -8.55
N LYS A 316 14.05 -2.87 -9.01
CA LYS A 316 14.67 -1.94 -9.97
C LYS A 316 14.74 -0.52 -9.42
N TYR A 317 15.71 0.23 -9.92
CA TYR A 317 15.83 1.65 -9.65
C TYR A 317 14.97 2.46 -10.62
N TYR A 318 14.24 3.43 -10.08
CA TYR A 318 13.37 4.36 -10.80
C TYR A 318 13.72 5.81 -10.46
N GLY A 319 13.56 6.73 -11.41
CA GLY A 319 13.51 8.16 -11.14
C GLY A 319 12.24 8.50 -10.35
N MET A 320 12.27 9.58 -9.56
CA MET A 320 11.16 9.98 -8.70
C MET A 320 9.86 10.21 -9.50
N GLU A 321 10.00 10.84 -10.66
CA GLU A 321 8.91 11.14 -11.59
C GLU A 321 8.17 9.89 -12.09
N GLU A 322 8.84 8.72 -12.14
CA GLU A 322 8.27 7.46 -12.64
C GLU A 322 7.23 6.86 -11.68
N PHE A 323 7.30 7.18 -10.37
CA PHE A 323 6.41 6.61 -9.34
C PHE A 323 5.66 7.67 -8.50
N VAL A 324 6.02 8.94 -8.61
CA VAL A 324 5.36 10.04 -7.88
C VAL A 324 4.43 10.86 -8.78
N ASP A 325 4.91 11.29 -9.96
CA ASP A 325 4.28 12.36 -10.73
C ASP A 325 3.56 11.89 -12.00
N TYR A 326 3.89 10.71 -12.53
CA TYR A 326 3.37 10.31 -13.83
C TYR A 326 1.85 10.05 -13.78
N LYS A 327 1.15 10.49 -14.83
CA LYS A 327 -0.26 10.14 -15.08
C LYS A 327 -0.33 8.62 -15.16
N ALA A 328 -0.76 7.99 -14.07
CA ALA A 328 -1.07 6.57 -14.11
C ALA A 328 -2.25 6.41 -15.07
N ASP A 329 -1.97 5.85 -16.23
CA ASP A 329 -2.97 5.22 -17.07
C ASP A 329 -2.82 3.71 -16.92
N VAL A 330 -3.71 2.99 -17.58
CA VAL A 330 -3.74 1.54 -17.61
C VAL A 330 -2.39 0.93 -18.07
N GLU A 331 -1.60 1.69 -18.83
CA GLU A 331 -0.31 1.24 -19.38
C GLU A 331 0.85 1.40 -18.38
N LYS A 332 0.72 2.27 -17.35
CA LYS A 332 1.79 2.54 -16.37
C LYS A 332 1.26 2.59 -14.93
N PRO A 333 1.08 1.42 -14.27
CA PRO A 333 0.49 1.32 -12.94
C PRO A 333 1.48 1.60 -11.80
N LEU A 334 2.78 1.74 -12.08
CA LEU A 334 3.82 1.88 -11.05
C LEU A 334 3.51 2.98 -10.00
N PRO A 335 3.11 4.22 -10.39
CA PRO A 335 2.72 5.22 -9.40
C PRO A 335 1.56 4.77 -8.51
N MET A 336 0.57 4.06 -9.05
CA MET A 336 -0.58 3.59 -8.28
C MET A 336 -0.17 2.49 -7.30
N ILE A 337 0.66 1.54 -7.73
CA ILE A 337 1.14 0.43 -6.90
C ILE A 337 1.97 0.99 -5.73
N TYR A 338 2.87 1.94 -5.98
CA TYR A 338 3.65 2.61 -4.93
C TYR A 338 2.76 3.42 -3.98
N GLN A 339 1.93 4.34 -4.51
CA GLN A 339 1.14 5.26 -3.68
C GLN A 339 0.06 4.54 -2.86
N SER A 340 -0.47 3.42 -3.36
CA SER A 340 -1.40 2.58 -2.59
C SER A 340 -0.72 1.68 -1.55
N GLY A 341 0.62 1.65 -1.50
CA GLY A 341 1.42 1.00 -0.47
C GLY A 341 1.82 -0.44 -0.76
N TYR A 342 1.74 -0.89 -2.01
CA TYR A 342 2.20 -2.23 -2.39
C TYR A 342 3.69 -2.27 -2.72
N LEU A 343 4.26 -1.14 -3.13
CA LEU A 343 5.71 -0.95 -3.23
C LEU A 343 6.16 0.21 -2.35
N THR A 344 7.43 0.18 -1.98
CA THR A 344 8.08 1.21 -1.18
C THR A 344 9.54 1.34 -1.58
N ILE A 345 10.21 2.37 -1.07
CA ILE A 345 11.63 2.62 -1.31
C ILE A 345 12.45 1.60 -0.50
N LYS A 346 13.41 0.92 -1.13
CA LYS A 346 14.33 -0.02 -0.47
C LYS A 346 15.78 0.42 -0.51
N ASP A 347 16.12 1.37 -1.37
CA ASP A 347 17.45 1.98 -1.46
C ASP A 347 17.36 3.31 -2.22
N TYR A 348 18.33 4.20 -2.00
CA TYR A 348 18.47 5.45 -2.73
C TYR A 348 19.88 5.60 -3.32
N ASN A 349 19.96 5.57 -4.64
CA ASN A 349 21.19 5.86 -5.37
C ASN A 349 21.35 7.37 -5.56
N MET A 350 22.00 8.03 -4.58
CA MET A 350 22.25 9.47 -4.59
C MET A 350 22.99 9.96 -5.85
N ARG A 351 23.93 9.17 -6.40
CA ARG A 351 24.70 9.56 -7.60
C ARG A 351 23.82 9.70 -8.84
N ARG A 352 22.83 8.82 -8.99
CA ARG A 352 21.92 8.80 -10.15
C ARG A 352 20.57 9.43 -9.87
N ASN A 353 20.32 9.83 -8.62
CA ASN A 353 19.03 10.27 -8.11
C ASN A 353 17.90 9.26 -8.44
N ARG A 354 18.12 7.98 -8.12
CA ARG A 354 17.13 6.91 -8.36
C ARG A 354 16.84 6.12 -7.10
N PHE A 355 15.61 5.63 -6.99
CA PHE A 355 15.11 4.87 -5.84
C PHE A 355 14.85 3.43 -6.25
N LEU A 356 15.37 2.47 -5.48
CA LEU A 356 15.02 1.07 -5.62
C LEU A 356 13.62 0.86 -5.04
N LEU A 357 12.71 0.26 -5.82
CA LEU A 357 11.36 -0.08 -5.35
C LEU A 357 11.18 -1.59 -5.18
N ASP A 358 10.60 -2.01 -4.05
CA ASP A 358 10.22 -3.40 -3.77
C ASP A 358 9.06 -3.45 -2.77
N PHE A 359 8.56 -4.65 -2.46
CA PHE A 359 7.53 -4.86 -1.45
C PHE A 359 8.00 -4.42 -0.05
N PRO A 360 7.15 -3.79 0.77
CA PRO A 360 7.52 -3.36 2.11
C PRO A 360 7.85 -4.54 3.03
N ASN A 361 6.99 -5.55 3.06
CA ASN A 361 7.06 -6.70 3.98
C ASN A 361 6.33 -7.94 3.42
N ASP A 362 6.37 -9.02 4.19
CA ASP A 362 5.76 -10.30 3.85
C ASP A 362 4.23 -10.21 3.71
N GLU A 363 3.55 -9.43 4.55
CA GLU A 363 2.08 -9.25 4.47
C GLU A 363 1.67 -8.72 3.09
N VAL A 364 2.32 -7.63 2.65
CA VAL A 364 2.00 -6.98 1.39
C VAL A 364 2.46 -7.82 0.21
N LYS A 365 3.66 -8.41 0.29
CA LYS A 365 4.18 -9.31 -0.75
C LYS A 365 3.22 -10.48 -0.98
N ASN A 366 2.82 -11.18 0.08
CA ASN A 366 1.92 -12.32 0.01
C ASN A 366 0.55 -11.94 -0.57
N GLY A 367 -0.07 -10.91 0.00
CA GLY A 367 -1.38 -10.45 -0.44
C GLY A 367 -1.39 -9.98 -1.88
N PHE A 368 -0.43 -9.14 -2.26
CA PHE A 368 -0.35 -8.60 -3.62
C PHE A 368 -0.10 -9.71 -4.66
N LEU A 369 0.85 -10.61 -4.42
CA LEU A 369 1.13 -11.72 -5.32
C LEU A 369 -0.08 -12.64 -5.44
N THR A 370 -0.78 -12.91 -4.34
CA THR A 370 -1.98 -13.76 -4.33
C THR A 370 -3.09 -13.12 -5.17
N MET A 371 -3.28 -11.80 -5.04
CA MET A 371 -4.23 -11.04 -5.85
C MET A 371 -3.87 -11.08 -7.35
N VAL A 372 -2.61 -10.81 -7.70
CA VAL A 372 -2.16 -10.82 -9.10
C VAL A 372 -2.29 -12.22 -9.68
N ALA A 373 -1.85 -13.25 -8.98
CA ALA A 373 -1.97 -14.65 -9.42
C ALA A 373 -3.44 -15.05 -9.61
N THR A 374 -4.32 -14.68 -8.68
CA THR A 374 -5.76 -14.95 -8.80
C THR A 374 -6.37 -14.26 -10.02
N SER A 375 -6.03 -12.98 -10.25
CA SER A 375 -6.57 -12.19 -11.37
C SER A 375 -6.03 -12.69 -12.72
N TYR A 376 -4.74 -13.02 -12.78
CA TYR A 376 -4.03 -13.44 -13.99
C TYR A 376 -4.35 -14.90 -14.38
N LEU A 377 -4.33 -15.82 -13.42
CA LEU A 377 -4.52 -17.26 -13.68
C LEU A 377 -5.99 -17.69 -13.60
N LYS A 378 -6.82 -17.00 -12.80
CA LYS A 378 -8.23 -17.35 -12.52
C LYS A 378 -8.43 -18.86 -12.24
N PRO A 379 -7.68 -19.45 -11.29
CA PRO A 379 -7.80 -20.87 -10.98
C PRO A 379 -9.19 -21.19 -10.44
N LYS A 380 -9.67 -22.42 -10.69
CA LYS A 380 -10.94 -22.91 -10.13
C LYS A 380 -10.86 -23.21 -8.63
N GLU A 381 -9.66 -23.52 -8.15
CA GLU A 381 -9.37 -23.84 -6.75
C GLU A 381 -8.81 -22.63 -5.99
N ARG A 382 -8.87 -22.66 -4.66
CA ARG A 382 -8.30 -21.61 -3.82
C ARG A 382 -6.77 -21.72 -3.82
N LEU A 383 -6.09 -20.65 -4.26
CA LEU A 383 -4.63 -20.53 -4.26
C LEU A 383 -3.99 -20.76 -2.89
N GLU A 384 -4.63 -20.26 -1.81
CA GLU A 384 -4.08 -20.33 -0.45
C GLU A 384 -3.85 -21.76 0.03
N GLY A 385 -4.86 -22.64 -0.07
CA GLY A 385 -4.72 -24.03 0.38
C GLY A 385 -3.71 -24.84 -0.45
N TRP A 386 -3.61 -24.52 -1.75
CA TRP A 386 -2.61 -25.14 -2.60
C TRP A 386 -1.17 -24.74 -2.22
N ILE A 387 -0.95 -23.48 -1.82
CA ILE A 387 0.37 -23.01 -1.36
C ILE A 387 0.77 -23.74 -0.07
N ASP A 388 -0.16 -23.91 0.87
CA ASP A 388 0.07 -24.65 2.12
C ASP A 388 0.50 -26.10 1.81
N ASP A 389 -0.22 -26.80 0.94
CA ASP A 389 0.12 -28.17 0.54
C ASP A 389 1.51 -28.27 -0.12
N VAL A 390 1.90 -27.26 -0.91
CA VAL A 390 3.23 -27.20 -1.55
C VAL A 390 4.33 -26.99 -0.51
N ILE A 391 4.12 -26.11 0.47
CA ILE A 391 5.09 -25.85 1.54
C ILE A 391 5.27 -27.09 2.40
N ASP A 392 4.18 -27.72 2.83
CA ASP A 392 4.22 -28.96 3.63
C ASP A 392 4.99 -30.06 2.88
N ALA A 393 4.75 -30.21 1.57
CA ALA A 393 5.48 -31.17 0.76
C ALA A 393 6.98 -30.83 0.62
N MET A 394 7.36 -29.55 0.57
CA MET A 394 8.76 -29.10 0.57
C MET A 394 9.44 -29.24 1.93
N GLU A 395 8.71 -29.09 3.04
CA GLU A 395 9.25 -29.28 4.39
C GLU A 395 9.40 -30.77 4.74
N ASP A 396 8.54 -31.62 4.17
CA ASP A 396 8.57 -33.08 4.35
C ASP A 396 9.50 -33.83 3.37
N GLY A 397 10.16 -33.14 2.42
CA GLY A 397 11.01 -33.81 1.44
C GLY A 397 10.26 -34.55 0.32
N LYS A 398 8.94 -34.33 0.16
CA LYS A 398 8.07 -35.08 -0.76
C LYS A 398 8.08 -34.53 -2.18
N ALA A 399 9.21 -34.67 -2.87
CA ALA A 399 9.42 -34.12 -4.22
C ALA A 399 8.43 -34.67 -5.28
N ASP A 400 7.97 -35.91 -5.18
CA ASP A 400 6.94 -36.47 -6.08
C ASP A 400 5.55 -35.83 -5.86
N THR A 401 5.22 -35.52 -4.60
CA THR A 401 3.98 -34.83 -4.26
C THR A 401 3.97 -33.43 -4.85
N LEU A 402 5.12 -32.74 -4.89
CA LEU A 402 5.25 -31.45 -5.57
C LEU A 402 4.85 -31.55 -7.05
N GLY A 403 5.35 -32.55 -7.79
CA GLY A 403 4.97 -32.74 -9.19
C GLY A 403 3.45 -32.89 -9.38
N THR A 404 2.80 -33.62 -8.48
CA THR A 404 1.34 -33.79 -8.48
C THR A 404 0.60 -32.49 -8.19
N LEU A 405 1.04 -31.73 -7.18
CA LEU A 405 0.45 -30.46 -6.79
C LEU A 405 0.54 -29.41 -7.90
N PHE A 406 1.71 -29.28 -8.54
CA PHE A 406 1.87 -28.36 -9.67
C PHE A 406 1.01 -28.77 -10.88
N THR A 407 0.95 -30.07 -11.19
CA THR A 407 0.12 -30.58 -12.28
C THR A 407 -1.35 -30.27 -12.04
N SER A 408 -1.85 -30.53 -10.82
CA SER A 408 -3.25 -30.25 -10.44
C SER A 408 -3.58 -28.77 -10.57
N PHE A 409 -2.73 -27.90 -10.01
CA PHE A 409 -2.94 -26.45 -10.05
C PHE A 409 -2.96 -25.90 -11.47
N LEU A 410 -1.96 -26.24 -12.29
CA LEU A 410 -1.86 -25.78 -13.67
C LEU A 410 -3.03 -26.29 -14.53
N SER A 411 -3.50 -27.51 -14.28
CA SER A 411 -4.69 -28.06 -14.95
C SER A 411 -6.00 -27.38 -14.54
N SER A 412 -6.05 -26.72 -13.37
CA SER A 412 -7.21 -25.95 -12.93
C SER A 412 -7.39 -24.63 -13.69
N ILE A 413 -6.34 -24.14 -14.38
CA ILE A 413 -6.31 -22.86 -15.08
C ILE A 413 -7.08 -22.96 -16.42
N PRO A 414 -8.10 -22.11 -16.65
CA PRO A 414 -8.88 -22.13 -17.89
C PRO A 414 -8.02 -21.91 -19.14
N TYR A 415 -8.33 -22.61 -20.23
CA TYR A 415 -7.61 -22.45 -21.50
C TYR A 415 -7.67 -21.02 -22.06
N THR A 416 -8.71 -20.25 -21.71
CA THR A 416 -8.93 -18.87 -22.15
C THR A 416 -7.95 -17.87 -21.51
N MET A 417 -7.33 -18.24 -20.39
CA MET A 417 -6.28 -17.43 -19.76
C MET A 417 -4.90 -17.69 -20.38
N ARG A 418 -4.76 -18.73 -21.23
CA ARG A 418 -3.50 -19.08 -21.87
C ARG A 418 -3.30 -18.19 -23.09
N ARG A 419 -2.17 -17.48 -23.15
CA ARG A 419 -1.79 -16.70 -24.34
C ARG A 419 -1.28 -17.66 -25.41
N LYS A 420 -1.89 -17.63 -26.60
CA LYS A 420 -1.66 -18.61 -27.68
C LYS A 420 -1.29 -18.00 -29.03
N GLU A 421 -1.05 -16.69 -29.08
CA GLU A 421 -0.87 -16.00 -30.37
C GLU A 421 0.38 -16.51 -31.10
N ASP A 422 1.54 -16.56 -30.41
CA ASP A 422 2.81 -17.04 -30.97
C ASP A 422 3.65 -17.81 -29.93
N GLU A 423 4.72 -18.49 -30.36
CA GLU A 423 5.66 -19.22 -29.49
C GLU A 423 6.26 -18.33 -28.38
N LYS A 424 6.61 -17.09 -28.73
CA LYS A 424 7.15 -16.10 -27.77
C LYS A 424 6.14 -15.72 -26.67
N GLU A 425 4.85 -15.63 -27.00
CA GLU A 425 3.81 -15.33 -26.00
C GLU A 425 3.51 -16.54 -25.12
N ARG A 426 3.62 -17.77 -25.65
CA ARG A 426 3.51 -19.01 -24.86
C ARG A 426 4.65 -19.13 -23.85
N GLU A 427 5.88 -18.84 -24.27
CA GLU A 427 7.05 -18.85 -23.38
C GLU A 427 6.94 -17.78 -22.29
N ARG A 428 6.52 -16.55 -22.65
CA ARG A 428 6.28 -15.47 -21.69
C ARG A 428 5.21 -15.84 -20.67
N TYR A 429 4.08 -16.38 -21.13
CA TYR A 429 3.00 -16.84 -20.26
C TYR A 429 3.49 -17.91 -19.27
N PHE A 430 4.28 -18.86 -19.76
CA PHE A 430 4.84 -19.92 -18.92
C PHE A 430 5.82 -19.37 -17.88
N GLN A 431 6.82 -18.60 -18.31
CA GLN A 431 7.82 -17.98 -17.43
C GLN A 431 7.16 -17.13 -16.34
N TYR A 432 6.12 -16.36 -16.70
CA TYR A 432 5.44 -15.50 -15.75
C TYR A 432 4.53 -16.27 -14.78
N THR A 433 3.82 -17.30 -15.24
CA THR A 433 3.03 -18.19 -14.38
C THR A 433 3.93 -18.84 -13.33
N PHE A 434 5.08 -19.36 -13.75
CA PHE A 434 6.03 -19.98 -12.85
C PHE A 434 6.64 -18.98 -11.87
N TYR A 435 7.05 -17.80 -12.36
CA TYR A 435 7.52 -16.72 -11.49
C TYR A 435 6.50 -16.37 -10.39
N LEU A 436 5.22 -16.22 -10.73
CA LEU A 436 4.19 -15.87 -9.75
C LEU A 436 4.06 -16.96 -8.69
N ILE A 437 4.00 -18.23 -9.10
CA ILE A 437 3.96 -19.38 -8.20
C ILE A 437 5.19 -19.39 -7.27
N MET A 438 6.39 -19.26 -7.83
CA MET A 438 7.62 -19.28 -7.06
C MET A 438 7.71 -18.11 -6.08
N ARG A 439 7.26 -16.93 -6.49
CA ARG A 439 7.21 -15.76 -5.62
C ARG A 439 6.20 -15.93 -4.49
N LEU A 440 5.10 -16.64 -4.69
CA LEU A 440 4.17 -17.00 -3.62
C LEU A 440 4.83 -17.93 -2.61
N ILE A 441 5.51 -18.98 -3.08
CA ILE A 441 6.25 -19.92 -2.22
C ILE A 441 7.38 -19.20 -1.46
N SER A 442 8.05 -18.23 -2.11
CA SER A 442 9.15 -17.43 -1.52
C SER A 442 8.79 -16.57 -0.32
N VAL A 443 7.51 -16.46 0.03
CA VAL A 443 7.09 -15.80 1.27
C VAL A 443 7.41 -16.70 2.46
N TYR A 444 7.30 -18.01 2.27
CA TYR A 444 7.38 -19.02 3.33
C TYR A 444 8.73 -19.75 3.36
N THR A 445 9.49 -19.71 2.26
CA THR A 445 10.80 -20.36 2.15
C THR A 445 11.87 -19.40 1.62
N VAL A 446 13.15 -19.76 1.79
CA VAL A 446 14.25 -18.99 1.21
C VAL A 446 14.27 -19.26 -0.30
N TYR A 447 13.89 -18.25 -1.07
CA TYR A 447 13.87 -18.30 -2.53
C TYR A 447 15.04 -17.52 -3.10
N THR A 448 15.77 -18.15 -4.01
CA THR A 448 16.89 -17.49 -4.66
C THR A 448 16.86 -17.74 -6.17
N GLU A 449 16.48 -16.71 -6.93
CA GLU A 449 16.82 -16.63 -8.36
C GLU A 449 18.30 -16.28 -8.46
N LYS A 450 19.16 -17.30 -8.57
CA LYS A 450 20.61 -17.09 -8.68
C LYS A 450 21.04 -17.05 -10.14
N VAL A 451 21.61 -15.92 -10.55
CA VAL A 451 22.48 -15.87 -11.73
C VAL A 451 23.82 -16.48 -11.32
N GLN A 452 24.13 -17.68 -11.77
CA GLN A 452 25.41 -18.35 -11.49
C GLN A 452 26.39 -18.17 -12.66
N SER A 453 27.68 -18.36 -12.40
CA SER A 453 28.77 -18.10 -13.36
C SER A 453 28.70 -18.90 -14.67
N GLN A 454 27.85 -19.93 -14.78
CA GLN A 454 27.70 -20.77 -15.98
C GLN A 454 26.28 -20.78 -16.58
N GLY A 455 25.32 -20.06 -15.99
CA GLY A 455 23.92 -20.02 -16.45
C GLY A 455 22.97 -19.43 -15.42
N ARG A 456 21.71 -19.22 -15.82
CA ARG A 456 20.61 -18.88 -14.90
C ARG A 456 19.85 -20.17 -14.61
N VAL A 457 19.83 -20.57 -13.34
CA VAL A 457 18.90 -21.62 -12.88
C VAL A 457 17.51 -21.02 -12.81
N ASP A 458 16.49 -21.78 -13.19
CA ASP A 458 15.12 -21.27 -13.18
C ASP A 458 14.65 -20.99 -11.75
N CYS A 459 14.91 -21.90 -10.81
CA CYS A 459 14.56 -21.69 -9.41
C CYS A 459 15.40 -22.55 -8.45
N ILE A 460 15.78 -21.95 -7.32
CA ILE A 460 16.24 -22.69 -6.14
C ILE A 460 15.39 -22.31 -4.93
N VAL A 461 14.87 -23.33 -4.25
CA VAL A 461 14.13 -23.19 -2.99
C VAL A 461 14.91 -23.88 -1.87
N GLU A 462 15.14 -23.15 -0.79
CA GLU A 462 15.85 -23.63 0.38
C GLU A 462 14.89 -23.70 1.58
N THR A 463 14.79 -24.90 2.17
CA THR A 463 14.10 -25.15 3.45
C THR A 463 15.14 -25.45 4.55
N PRO A 464 14.75 -25.55 5.83
CA PRO A 464 15.67 -25.91 6.90
C PRO A 464 16.38 -27.26 6.68
N GLN A 465 15.75 -28.21 5.98
CA GLN A 465 16.23 -29.58 5.81
C GLN A 465 16.59 -29.96 4.37
N TYR A 466 16.04 -29.25 3.38
CA TYR A 466 16.12 -29.63 1.98
C TYR A 466 16.49 -28.45 1.07
N VAL A 467 17.10 -28.74 -0.07
CA VAL A 467 17.36 -27.78 -1.15
C VAL A 467 16.76 -28.33 -2.42
N TYR A 468 15.88 -27.56 -3.06
CA TYR A 468 15.23 -27.93 -4.32
C TYR A 468 15.78 -27.08 -5.45
N ILE A 469 16.31 -27.72 -6.48
CA ILE A 469 16.83 -27.08 -7.69
C ILE A 469 15.91 -27.46 -8.85
N PHE A 470 15.19 -26.49 -9.38
CA PHE A 470 14.25 -26.70 -10.48
C PHE A 470 14.80 -26.18 -11.79
N GLU A 471 14.54 -26.93 -12.86
CA GLU A 471 14.75 -26.52 -14.25
C GLU A 471 13.54 -26.95 -15.08
N PHE A 472 13.07 -26.05 -15.94
CA PHE A 472 11.87 -26.25 -16.75
C PHE A 472 12.18 -26.23 -18.23
N LYS A 473 11.43 -27.04 -18.99
CA LYS A 473 11.46 -27.03 -20.46
C LYS A 473 10.06 -26.85 -21.02
N LEU A 474 9.88 -25.85 -21.87
CA LEU A 474 8.66 -25.68 -22.67
C LEU A 474 8.73 -26.64 -23.87
N ASP A 475 7.74 -27.53 -23.99
CA ASP A 475 7.61 -28.54 -25.05
C ASP A 475 8.85 -29.44 -25.24
N GLY A 476 9.69 -29.57 -24.21
CA GLY A 476 10.86 -30.46 -24.15
C GLY A 476 10.64 -31.67 -23.25
N THR A 477 11.71 -32.23 -22.67
CA THR A 477 11.63 -33.37 -21.73
C THR A 477 12.19 -33.05 -20.34
N ALA A 478 11.74 -33.77 -19.31
CA ALA A 478 12.29 -33.61 -17.97
C ALA A 478 13.76 -34.09 -17.89
N ASP A 479 14.17 -35.04 -18.75
CA ASP A 479 15.58 -35.47 -18.84
C ASP A 479 16.50 -34.35 -19.32
N GLU A 480 16.09 -33.59 -20.34
CA GLU A 480 16.86 -32.42 -20.83
C GLU A 480 17.01 -31.36 -19.74
N ALA A 481 15.95 -31.14 -18.94
CA ALA A 481 16.00 -30.23 -17.80
C ALA A 481 16.99 -30.73 -16.72
N LEU A 482 16.91 -32.00 -16.33
CA LEU A 482 17.85 -32.59 -15.37
C LEU A 482 19.29 -32.58 -15.88
N GLN A 483 19.50 -32.87 -17.17
CA GLN A 483 20.82 -32.82 -17.80
C GLN A 483 21.40 -31.42 -17.72
N GLN A 484 20.60 -30.37 -17.96
CA GLN A 484 21.05 -28.99 -17.82
C GLN A 484 21.47 -28.66 -16.39
N ILE A 485 20.73 -29.10 -15.36
CA ILE A 485 21.11 -28.91 -13.96
C ILE A 485 22.51 -29.49 -13.68
N GLU A 486 22.78 -30.69 -14.20
CA GLU A 486 24.08 -31.37 -14.02
C GLU A 486 25.21 -30.71 -14.80
N GLU A 487 25.00 -30.39 -16.08
CA GLU A 487 26.00 -29.77 -16.95
C GLU A 487 26.43 -28.40 -16.45
N LYS A 488 25.46 -27.60 -15.98
CA LYS A 488 25.70 -26.28 -15.41
C LYS A 488 26.22 -26.32 -13.98
N GLY A 489 26.13 -27.48 -13.33
CA GLY A 489 26.66 -27.71 -11.99
C GLY A 489 25.95 -26.91 -10.90
N TYR A 490 24.65 -26.64 -11.05
CA TYR A 490 23.90 -25.80 -10.11
C TYR A 490 23.92 -26.34 -8.66
N ALA A 491 24.05 -27.65 -8.49
CA ALA A 491 24.15 -28.30 -7.18
C ALA A 491 25.53 -28.17 -6.50
N ARG A 492 26.57 -27.67 -7.18
CA ARG A 492 27.95 -27.62 -6.65
C ARG A 492 28.09 -26.76 -5.39
N GLU A 493 27.29 -25.70 -5.28
CA GLU A 493 27.28 -24.81 -4.11
C GLU A 493 26.86 -25.55 -2.83
N TYR A 494 26.01 -26.57 -2.98
CA TYR A 494 25.48 -27.36 -1.88
C TYR A 494 26.27 -28.65 -1.62
N ALA A 495 27.43 -28.83 -2.27
CA ALA A 495 28.24 -30.06 -2.13
C ALA A 495 28.75 -30.30 -0.70
N SER A 496 28.85 -29.25 0.12
CA SER A 496 29.21 -29.32 1.55
C SER A 496 28.05 -28.99 2.48
N ASP A 497 26.85 -28.83 1.93
CA ASP A 497 25.63 -28.57 2.70
C ASP A 497 25.19 -29.86 3.41
N LYS A 498 24.55 -29.71 4.57
CA LYS A 498 24.03 -30.85 5.35
C LYS A 498 22.60 -31.22 4.92
N ARG A 499 21.92 -30.34 4.20
CA ARG A 499 20.58 -30.53 3.66
C ARG A 499 20.60 -31.50 2.48
N GLN A 500 19.54 -32.28 2.32
CA GLN A 500 19.38 -33.14 1.14
C GLN A 500 18.99 -32.29 -0.07
N VAL A 501 19.63 -32.53 -1.21
CA VAL A 501 19.41 -31.76 -2.44
C VAL A 501 18.52 -32.56 -3.39
N PHE A 502 17.43 -31.97 -3.87
CA PHE A 502 16.59 -32.52 -4.93
C PHE A 502 16.81 -31.73 -6.21
N LYS A 503 17.26 -32.38 -7.27
CA LYS A 503 17.29 -31.84 -8.63
C LYS A 503 16.00 -32.25 -9.33
N ILE A 504 15.23 -31.29 -9.79
CA ILE A 504 13.91 -31.49 -10.37
C ILE A 504 13.90 -30.96 -11.79
N GLY A 505 13.72 -31.85 -12.75
CA GLY A 505 13.47 -31.50 -14.14
C GLY A 505 11.98 -31.64 -14.43
N ALA A 506 11.39 -30.62 -15.05
CA ALA A 506 9.98 -30.65 -15.43
C ALA A 506 9.79 -30.19 -16.88
N SER A 507 8.99 -30.93 -17.63
CA SER A 507 8.52 -30.52 -18.95
C SER A 507 7.12 -29.92 -18.84
N PHE A 508 6.93 -28.75 -19.43
CA PHE A 508 5.65 -28.09 -19.57
C PHE A 508 5.15 -28.19 -21.01
N SER A 509 3.93 -28.65 -21.17
CA SER A 509 3.30 -28.75 -22.48
C SER A 509 2.52 -27.46 -22.78
N SER A 510 2.88 -26.75 -23.86
CA SER A 510 2.16 -25.55 -24.30
C SER A 510 0.75 -25.87 -24.84
N GLU A 511 0.54 -27.12 -25.27
CA GLU A 511 -0.77 -27.64 -25.68
C GLU A 511 -1.72 -27.82 -24.48
N THR A 512 -1.28 -28.61 -23.50
CA THR A 512 -2.11 -28.97 -22.33
C THR A 512 -2.04 -27.93 -21.22
N GLY A 513 -1.06 -27.02 -21.26
CA GLY A 513 -0.82 -25.95 -20.30
C GLY A 513 -0.54 -26.48 -18.89
N THR A 514 0.02 -27.68 -18.78
CA THR A 514 0.36 -28.35 -17.52
C THR A 514 1.71 -29.07 -17.65
N ILE A 515 2.15 -29.70 -16.56
CA ILE A 515 3.36 -30.52 -16.54
C ILE A 515 3.11 -31.80 -17.33
N GLY A 516 3.88 -32.01 -18.39
CA GLY A 516 3.84 -33.22 -19.23
C GLY A 516 4.80 -34.32 -18.76
N ASP A 517 5.90 -33.95 -18.08
CA ASP A 517 6.88 -34.89 -17.53
C ASP A 517 7.54 -34.27 -16.28
N TRP A 518 7.83 -35.09 -15.27
CA TRP A 518 8.44 -34.67 -14.00
C TRP A 518 9.42 -35.73 -13.53
N LYS A 519 10.68 -35.33 -13.32
CA LYS A 519 11.74 -36.23 -12.87
C LYS A 519 12.54 -35.62 -11.73
N ILE A 520 12.91 -36.49 -10.80
CA ILE A 520 13.64 -36.12 -9.59
C ILE A 520 14.95 -36.91 -9.58
N LYS A 521 16.02 -36.24 -9.16
CA LYS A 521 17.30 -36.86 -8.89
C LYS A 521 17.86 -36.28 -7.59
N GLU A 522 18.19 -37.17 -6.66
CA GLU A 522 18.81 -36.83 -5.38
C GLU A 522 20.33 -36.68 -5.49
#